data_AF-F7RK56-F1
#
_entry.id   AF-F7RK56-F1
#
_cell.length_a   1.000
_cell.length_b   1.000
_cell.length_c   1.000
_cell.angle_alpha   90.00
_cell.angle_beta   90.00
_cell.angle_gamma   90.00
#
_symmetry.space_group_name_H-M   'P 1'
#
loop_
_entity.id
_entity.type
_entity.pdbx_description
1 polymer ?
#
loop_
_entity_poly.entity_id
_entity_poly.type
_entity_poly.pdbx_seq_one_letter_code
_entity_poly.pdbx_strand_id
1 'polypeptide(L)'
;MKSMLANSRHLPKHQGFILYNALSFQLVWWSSVLWLNSSLLLTIPLLLIHFILLAALGKHEYHQVDLQLMLKVAALGIGIDTVLSVLGLFEFATLPWWLGCLWLHFGLSLNHSLAFMRPLPLMFQALLGGIFGALSYVAGAQFNAVNLPYGNVISAVVLCFVWLVLLPFLIQLANSYGVNRSTKARSVTVLNLSSLSLLALGLLTAPLKALEAKTPDFENISIELNDTADVTQTFLEVGRGEMDWLWFSLYKARLMTVTGRYQKGQYPLLLDIEYYRDIVFEDLLEATKDQWQHLAFAENDIQRWLSLLTATWPDVKQGDHLSFKVMDGQTSQFFFNHQPLDIIHDADFAEAFLAIWLSKDTSRPSLRAQLLGEKPCDC
;
A
#
# COMPACT_ATOMS: atom_id res chain seq x y z
N MET A 1 -34.99 22.58 37.61
CA MET A 1 -33.57 22.44 37.21
C MET A 1 -33.07 21.00 37.45
N LYS A 2 -33.72 20.00 36.83
CA LYS A 2 -33.34 18.57 36.82
C LYS A 2 -34.23 17.83 35.80
N SER A 3 -34.12 18.16 34.51
CA SER A 3 -34.83 17.43 33.43
C SER A 3 -34.31 17.81 32.03
N MET A 4 -33.00 18.02 31.86
CA MET A 4 -32.39 18.30 30.55
C MET A 4 -31.10 17.49 30.31
N LEU A 5 -30.98 16.31 30.92
CA LEU A 5 -29.81 15.43 30.75
C LEU A 5 -30.21 13.96 30.54
N ALA A 6 -31.21 13.71 29.71
CA ALA A 6 -31.55 12.35 29.28
C ALA A 6 -31.91 12.34 27.79
N ASN A 7 -30.97 12.77 26.93
CA ASN A 7 -31.14 12.56 25.49
C ASN A 7 -29.80 12.41 24.75
N SER A 8 -28.94 11.54 25.26
CA SER A 8 -27.81 11.04 24.48
C SER A 8 -27.71 9.52 24.66
N ARG A 9 -27.52 8.80 23.53
CA ARG A 9 -27.30 7.35 23.39
C ARG A 9 -28.51 6.45 23.07
N HIS A 10 -29.31 6.82 22.08
CA HIS A 10 -29.98 5.80 21.25
C HIS A 10 -29.54 5.96 19.79
N LEU A 11 -28.44 5.30 19.44
CA LEU A 11 -28.17 4.94 18.05
C LEU A 11 -29.38 4.13 17.54
N PRO A 12 -30.00 4.47 16.41
CA PRO A 12 -31.10 3.67 15.85
C PRO A 12 -30.60 2.24 15.62
N LYS A 13 -31.39 1.25 16.06
CA LYS A 13 -31.05 -0.18 16.24
C LYS A 13 -30.39 -0.91 15.05
N HIS A 14 -30.28 -0.27 13.88
CA HIS A 14 -29.64 -0.82 12.69
C HIS A 14 -28.19 -0.33 12.46
N GLN A 15 -27.81 0.85 12.95
CA GLN A 15 -26.52 1.47 12.64
C GLN A 15 -25.32 0.72 13.22
N GLY A 16 -25.45 0.15 14.43
CA GLY A 16 -24.37 -0.63 15.06
C GLY A 16 -23.97 -1.87 14.26
N PHE A 17 -24.93 -2.55 13.63
CA PHE A 17 -24.66 -3.72 12.79
C PHE A 17 -23.97 -3.35 11.48
N ILE A 18 -24.36 -2.22 10.87
CA ILE A 18 -23.70 -1.69 9.67
C ILE A 18 -22.23 -1.37 9.97
N LEU A 19 -21.96 -0.70 11.10
CA LEU A 19 -20.61 -0.37 11.52
C LEU A 19 -19.78 -1.63 11.80
N TYR A 20 -20.34 -2.61 12.51
CA TYR A 20 -19.70 -3.92 12.68
C TYR A 20 -19.35 -4.55 11.34
N ASN A 21 -20.30 -4.61 10.40
CA ASN A 21 -20.08 -5.23 9.10
C ASN A 21 -18.96 -4.51 8.32
N ALA A 22 -18.91 -3.17 8.36
CA ALA A 22 -17.84 -2.38 7.74
C ALA A 22 -16.47 -2.69 8.37
N LEU A 23 -16.36 -2.67 9.70
CA LEU A 23 -15.11 -2.96 10.42
C LEU A 23 -14.66 -4.41 10.23
N SER A 24 -15.60 -5.35 10.25
CA SER A 24 -15.34 -6.77 9.99
C SER A 24 -14.78 -6.96 8.59
N PHE A 25 -15.35 -6.30 7.57
CA PHE A 25 -14.84 -6.40 6.20
C PHE A 25 -13.42 -5.82 6.07
N GLN A 26 -13.12 -4.69 6.72
CA GLN A 26 -11.75 -4.13 6.74
C GLN A 26 -10.76 -5.09 7.40
N LEU A 27 -11.13 -5.69 8.54
CA LEU A 27 -10.30 -6.69 9.21
C LEU A 27 -10.07 -7.92 8.34
N VAL A 28 -11.10 -8.42 7.66
CA VAL A 28 -11.01 -9.56 6.75
C VAL A 28 -10.10 -9.23 5.56
N TRP A 29 -10.22 -8.06 4.95
CA TRP A 29 -9.37 -7.66 3.83
C TRP A 29 -7.90 -7.63 4.23
N TRP A 30 -7.56 -6.90 5.29
CA TRP A 30 -6.17 -6.78 5.76
C TRP A 30 -5.59 -8.12 6.18
N SER A 31 -6.33 -8.91 6.96
CA SER A 31 -5.87 -10.22 7.39
C SER A 31 -5.66 -11.19 6.21
N SER A 32 -6.54 -11.15 5.21
CA SER A 32 -6.43 -12.03 4.04
C SER A 32 -5.23 -11.68 3.16
N VAL A 33 -4.96 -10.39 2.96
CA VAL A 33 -3.82 -9.92 2.17
C VAL A 33 -2.48 -10.21 2.87
N LEU A 34 -2.41 -9.98 4.19
CA LEU A 34 -1.15 -10.14 4.95
C LEU A 34 -0.83 -11.59 5.33
N TRP A 35 -1.85 -12.42 5.59
CA TRP A 35 -1.66 -13.79 6.09
C TRP A 35 -2.17 -14.88 5.16
N LEU A 36 -2.70 -14.53 3.98
CA LEU A 36 -3.17 -15.47 2.95
C LEU A 36 -4.07 -16.56 3.54
N ASN A 37 -3.80 -17.84 3.25
CA ASN A 37 -4.62 -18.96 3.73
C ASN A 37 -4.61 -19.11 5.27
N SER A 38 -3.60 -18.61 5.98
CA SER A 38 -3.58 -18.63 7.45
C SER A 38 -4.65 -17.71 8.05
N SER A 39 -5.11 -16.69 7.30
CA SER A 39 -6.19 -15.80 7.73
C SER A 39 -7.54 -16.50 7.92
N LEU A 40 -7.73 -17.71 7.35
CA LEU A 40 -8.98 -18.47 7.46
C LEU A 40 -9.36 -18.79 8.91
N LEU A 41 -8.37 -18.90 9.80
CA LEU A 41 -8.59 -19.06 11.24
C LEU A 41 -9.34 -17.89 11.86
N LEU A 42 -9.25 -16.69 11.27
CA LEU A 42 -9.98 -15.50 11.67
C LEU A 42 -11.24 -15.28 10.82
N THR A 43 -11.14 -15.40 9.51
CA THR A 43 -12.20 -14.97 8.58
C THR A 43 -13.40 -15.91 8.58
N ILE A 44 -13.21 -17.23 8.79
CA ILE A 44 -14.31 -18.19 8.89
C ILE A 44 -15.13 -17.97 10.18
N PRO A 45 -14.52 -17.85 11.38
CA PRO A 45 -15.28 -17.48 12.58
C PRO A 45 -16.04 -16.15 12.44
N LEU A 46 -15.48 -15.16 11.74
CA LEU A 46 -16.18 -13.88 11.50
C LEU A 46 -17.43 -14.05 10.65
N LEU A 47 -17.48 -14.97 9.69
CA LEU A 47 -18.72 -15.31 8.96
C LEU A 47 -19.78 -15.86 9.92
N LEU A 48 -19.39 -16.78 10.80
CA LEU A 48 -20.32 -17.37 11.79
C LEU A 48 -20.84 -16.30 12.75
N ILE A 49 -19.94 -15.41 13.22
CA ILE A 49 -20.29 -14.29 14.10
C ILE A 49 -21.30 -13.36 13.42
N HIS A 50 -21.18 -13.07 12.11
CA HIS A 50 -22.16 -12.26 11.38
C HIS A 50 -23.58 -12.85 11.51
N PHE A 51 -23.75 -14.15 11.27
CA PHE A 51 -25.06 -14.81 11.38
C PHE A 51 -25.54 -14.96 12.83
N ILE A 52 -24.64 -15.23 13.77
CA ILE A 52 -24.96 -15.24 15.21
C ILE A 52 -25.48 -13.86 15.65
N LEU A 53 -24.81 -12.78 15.23
CA LEU A 53 -25.21 -11.41 15.54
C LEU A 53 -26.55 -11.05 14.87
N LEU A 54 -26.79 -11.46 13.63
CA LEU A 54 -28.10 -11.30 12.99
C LEU A 54 -29.21 -11.98 13.81
N ALA A 55 -28.96 -13.21 14.29
CA ALA A 55 -29.93 -13.94 15.11
C ALA A 55 -30.13 -13.27 16.48
N ALA A 56 -29.05 -12.90 17.16
CA ALA A 56 -29.10 -12.23 18.47
C ALA A 56 -29.81 -10.87 18.43
N LEU A 57 -29.73 -10.17 17.29
CA LEU A 57 -30.43 -8.90 17.07
C LEU A 57 -31.88 -9.08 16.57
N GLY A 58 -32.39 -10.32 16.49
CA GLY A 58 -33.76 -10.62 16.03
C GLY A 58 -33.98 -10.39 14.53
N LYS A 59 -32.92 -10.28 13.73
CA LYS A 59 -32.95 -9.99 12.29
C LYS A 59 -33.03 -11.26 11.44
N HIS A 60 -33.90 -12.19 11.80
CA HIS A 60 -34.00 -13.49 11.13
C HIS A 60 -34.39 -13.39 9.64
N GLU A 61 -35.09 -12.33 9.24
CA GLU A 61 -35.43 -12.05 7.84
C GLU A 61 -34.20 -11.85 6.94
N TYR A 62 -33.08 -11.40 7.49
CA TYR A 62 -31.83 -11.19 6.75
C TYR A 62 -30.99 -12.46 6.60
N HIS A 63 -31.21 -13.51 7.41
CA HIS A 63 -30.38 -14.72 7.39
C HIS A 63 -30.36 -15.39 6.03
N GLN A 64 -31.54 -15.74 5.50
CA GLN A 64 -31.64 -16.42 4.21
C GLN A 64 -31.20 -15.52 3.05
N VAL A 65 -31.50 -14.23 3.16
CA VAL A 65 -31.17 -13.21 2.16
C VAL A 65 -29.67 -13.01 2.05
N ASP A 66 -28.99 -12.80 3.19
CA ASP A 66 -27.55 -12.65 3.26
C ASP A 66 -26.84 -13.94 2.83
N LEU A 67 -27.31 -15.11 3.27
CA LEU A 67 -26.74 -16.40 2.87
C LEU A 67 -26.81 -16.61 1.36
N GLN A 68 -27.96 -16.37 0.74
CA GLN A 68 -28.12 -16.55 -0.70
C GLN A 68 -27.29 -15.54 -1.51
N LEU A 69 -27.29 -14.27 -1.10
CA LEU A 69 -26.49 -13.25 -1.77
C LEU A 69 -24.99 -13.56 -1.63
N MET A 70 -24.53 -13.84 -0.40
CA MET A 70 -23.15 -14.22 -0.11
C MET A 70 -22.66 -15.36 -1.01
N LEU A 71 -23.41 -16.45 -1.09
CA LEU A 71 -23.02 -17.62 -1.90
C LEU A 71 -22.99 -17.32 -3.40
N LYS A 72 -23.97 -16.55 -3.91
CA LYS A 72 -24.02 -16.18 -5.33
C LYS A 72 -22.90 -15.23 -5.73
N VAL A 73 -22.63 -14.23 -4.89
CA VAL A 73 -21.54 -13.27 -5.11
C VAL A 73 -20.20 -13.98 -5.04
N ALA A 74 -20.00 -14.88 -4.07
CA ALA A 74 -18.77 -15.64 -3.98
C ALA A 74 -18.57 -16.60 -5.16
N ALA A 75 -19.61 -17.32 -5.59
CA ALA A 75 -19.52 -18.17 -6.77
C ALA A 75 -19.13 -17.38 -8.03
N LEU A 76 -19.72 -16.19 -8.23
CA LEU A 76 -19.40 -15.32 -9.36
C LEU A 76 -17.97 -14.77 -9.26
N GLY A 77 -17.59 -14.25 -8.10
CA GLY A 77 -16.26 -13.67 -7.86
C GLY A 77 -15.14 -14.69 -8.03
N ILE A 78 -15.27 -15.87 -7.41
CA ILE A 78 -14.33 -16.99 -7.58
C ILE A 78 -14.25 -17.40 -9.06
N GLY A 79 -15.38 -17.44 -9.77
CA GLY A 79 -15.42 -17.74 -11.20
C GLY A 79 -14.64 -16.73 -12.03
N ILE A 80 -14.83 -15.44 -11.79
CA ILE A 80 -14.09 -14.35 -12.46
C ILE A 80 -12.60 -14.47 -12.15
N ASP A 81 -12.22 -14.61 -10.88
CA ASP A 81 -10.81 -14.73 -10.49
C ASP A 81 -10.16 -15.96 -11.11
N THR A 82 -10.88 -17.08 -11.20
CA THR A 82 -10.40 -18.29 -11.88
C THR A 82 -10.15 -18.04 -13.37
N VAL A 83 -11.06 -17.34 -14.05
CA VAL A 83 -10.86 -16.95 -15.46
C VAL A 83 -9.64 -16.04 -15.60
N LEU A 84 -9.49 -15.05 -14.72
CA LEU A 84 -8.34 -14.13 -14.74
C LEU A 84 -7.02 -14.87 -14.46
N SER A 85 -7.01 -15.87 -13.58
CA SER A 85 -5.86 -16.76 -13.38
C SER A 85 -5.54 -17.61 -14.61
N VAL A 86 -6.55 -18.22 -15.25
CA VAL A 86 -6.35 -19.03 -16.47
C VAL A 86 -5.84 -18.17 -17.63
N LEU A 87 -6.29 -16.92 -17.71
CA LEU A 87 -5.79 -15.95 -18.69
C LEU A 87 -4.40 -15.40 -18.34
N GLY A 88 -3.79 -15.79 -17.22
CA GLY A 88 -2.46 -15.37 -16.81
C GLY A 88 -2.38 -13.97 -16.20
N LEU A 89 -3.53 -13.35 -15.88
CA LEU A 89 -3.56 -12.05 -15.18
C LEU A 89 -3.16 -12.19 -13.71
N PHE A 90 -3.55 -13.30 -13.08
CA PHE A 90 -3.23 -13.61 -11.69
C PHE A 90 -2.39 -14.88 -11.60
N GLU A 91 -1.37 -14.83 -10.77
CA GLU A 91 -0.60 -16.00 -10.38
C GLU A 91 -0.53 -16.10 -8.86
N PHE A 92 -0.83 -17.29 -8.34
CA PHE A 92 -0.85 -17.58 -6.91
C PHE A 92 0.07 -18.76 -6.61
N ALA A 93 0.85 -18.67 -5.54
CA ALA A 93 1.74 -19.76 -5.11
C ALA A 93 0.98 -21.01 -4.64
N THR A 94 -0.21 -20.82 -4.07
CA THR A 94 -1.13 -21.90 -3.66
C THR A 94 -2.56 -21.50 -3.99
N LEU A 95 -3.49 -22.45 -3.93
CA LEU A 95 -4.90 -22.13 -4.16
C LEU A 95 -5.38 -21.07 -3.14
N PRO A 96 -5.93 -19.92 -3.60
CA PRO A 96 -6.20 -18.77 -2.75
C PRO A 96 -7.56 -18.91 -2.06
N TRP A 97 -7.69 -19.84 -1.11
CA TRP A 97 -8.91 -20.04 -0.32
C TRP A 97 -9.31 -18.76 0.44
N TRP A 98 -8.32 -17.97 0.87
CA TRP A 98 -8.54 -16.66 1.49
C TRP A 98 -9.32 -15.70 0.58
N LEU A 99 -9.06 -15.70 -0.74
CA LEU A 99 -9.72 -14.83 -1.70
C LEU A 99 -11.18 -15.23 -1.90
N GLY A 100 -11.45 -16.54 -1.92
CA GLY A 100 -12.83 -17.06 -1.89
C GLY A 100 -13.57 -16.66 -0.61
N CYS A 101 -12.90 -16.69 0.55
CA CYS A 101 -13.49 -16.23 1.80
C CYS A 101 -13.74 -14.71 1.82
N LEU A 102 -12.82 -13.93 1.25
CA LEU A 102 -12.97 -12.48 1.07
C LEU A 102 -14.21 -12.15 0.24
N TRP A 103 -14.49 -12.92 -0.83
CA TRP A 103 -15.70 -12.78 -1.62
C TRP A 103 -17.00 -13.08 -0.86
N LEU A 104 -16.99 -14.05 0.07
CA LEU A 104 -18.14 -14.30 0.95
C LEU A 104 -18.43 -13.05 1.81
N HIS A 105 -17.41 -12.50 2.46
CA HIS A 105 -17.55 -11.28 3.26
C HIS A 105 -17.97 -10.07 2.42
N PHE A 106 -17.43 -9.93 1.21
CA PHE A 106 -17.83 -8.87 0.28
C PHE A 106 -19.32 -8.99 -0.09
N GLY A 107 -19.81 -10.21 -0.36
CA GLY A 107 -21.23 -10.44 -0.61
C GLY A 107 -22.14 -9.98 0.54
N LEU A 108 -21.73 -10.21 1.80
CA LEU A 108 -22.45 -9.72 2.98
C LEU A 108 -22.46 -8.18 3.05
N SER A 109 -21.37 -7.53 2.65
CA SER A 109 -21.27 -6.06 2.71
C SER A 109 -22.30 -5.34 1.82
N LEU A 110 -22.71 -5.94 0.69
CA LEU A 110 -23.66 -5.35 -0.27
C LEU A 110 -25.07 -5.10 0.30
N ASN A 111 -25.48 -5.85 1.33
CA ASN A 111 -26.74 -5.65 2.05
C ASN A 111 -26.63 -4.69 3.23
N HIS A 112 -25.42 -4.39 3.70
CA HIS A 112 -25.18 -3.64 4.93
C HIS A 112 -24.30 -2.41 4.69
N SER A 113 -22.98 -2.54 4.86
CA SER A 113 -22.05 -1.41 4.79
C SER A 113 -21.95 -0.75 3.41
N LEU A 114 -22.18 -1.51 2.33
CA LEU A 114 -22.21 -0.99 0.95
C LEU A 114 -23.63 -0.72 0.42
N ALA A 115 -24.66 -0.86 1.25
CA ALA A 115 -26.05 -0.63 0.81
C ALA A 115 -26.30 0.82 0.34
N PHE A 116 -25.48 1.78 0.76
CA PHE A 116 -25.54 3.17 0.29
C PHE A 116 -25.29 3.33 -1.22
N MET A 117 -24.69 2.33 -1.88
CA MET A 117 -24.44 2.36 -3.32
C MET A 117 -25.71 2.14 -4.15
N ARG A 118 -26.74 1.48 -3.58
CA ARG A 118 -28.00 1.16 -4.26
C ARG A 118 -28.74 2.36 -4.86
N PRO A 119 -28.91 3.49 -4.13
CA PRO A 119 -29.55 4.68 -4.69
C PRO A 119 -28.68 5.46 -5.67
N LEU A 120 -27.39 5.15 -5.81
CA LEU A 120 -26.51 5.87 -6.73
C LEU A 120 -26.85 5.51 -8.19
N PRO A 121 -26.72 6.46 -9.14
CA PRO A 121 -26.89 6.15 -10.56
C PRO A 121 -25.91 5.08 -11.03
N LEU A 122 -26.31 4.29 -12.04
CA LEU A 122 -25.53 3.17 -12.58
C LEU A 122 -24.08 3.57 -12.94
N MET A 123 -23.91 4.75 -13.55
CA MET A 123 -22.60 5.27 -13.92
C MET A 123 -21.68 5.47 -12.70
N PHE A 124 -22.21 5.96 -11.57
CA PHE A 124 -21.42 6.13 -10.36
C PHE A 124 -21.07 4.78 -9.72
N GLN A 125 -21.99 3.82 -9.74
CA GLN A 125 -21.68 2.45 -9.30
C GLN A 125 -20.54 1.86 -10.15
N ALA A 126 -20.59 2.05 -11.48
CA ALA A 126 -19.56 1.58 -12.38
C ALA A 126 -18.22 2.23 -12.09
N LEU A 127 -18.15 3.57 -12.02
CA LEU A 127 -16.91 4.30 -11.78
C LEU A 127 -16.27 3.94 -10.43
N LEU A 128 -17.08 3.86 -9.36
CA LEU A 128 -16.60 3.44 -8.04
C LEU A 128 -16.08 2.01 -8.08
N GLY A 129 -16.76 1.11 -8.80
CA GLY A 129 -16.32 -0.26 -9.03
C GLY A 129 -14.99 -0.30 -9.76
N GLY A 130 -14.89 0.31 -10.93
CA GLY A 130 -13.68 0.33 -11.74
C GLY A 130 -12.46 0.85 -10.98
N ILE A 131 -12.62 1.96 -10.26
CA ILE A 131 -11.53 2.57 -9.48
C ILE A 131 -11.18 1.70 -8.26
N PHE A 132 -12.12 1.49 -7.34
CA PHE A 132 -11.81 0.85 -6.06
C PHE A 132 -11.62 -0.67 -6.17
N GLY A 133 -12.31 -1.32 -7.09
CA GLY A 133 -12.11 -2.72 -7.42
C GLY A 133 -10.71 -2.99 -7.97
N ALA A 134 -10.26 -2.21 -8.96
CA ALA A 134 -8.91 -2.34 -9.49
C ALA A 134 -7.84 -2.04 -8.43
N LEU A 135 -8.00 -0.95 -7.67
CA LEU A 135 -7.07 -0.58 -6.60
C LEU A 135 -6.94 -1.68 -5.53
N SER A 136 -8.02 -2.39 -5.19
CA SER A 136 -7.98 -3.48 -4.21
C SER A 136 -7.08 -4.63 -4.64
N TYR A 137 -7.10 -5.02 -5.92
CA TYR A 137 -6.27 -6.12 -6.44
C TYR A 137 -4.83 -5.67 -6.62
N VAL A 138 -4.60 -4.45 -7.12
CA VAL A 138 -3.25 -3.88 -7.20
C VAL A 138 -2.62 -3.76 -5.81
N ALA A 139 -3.39 -3.34 -4.81
CA ALA A 139 -2.97 -3.33 -3.42
C ALA A 139 -2.57 -4.72 -2.93
N GLY A 140 -3.42 -5.74 -3.19
CA GLY A 140 -3.10 -7.12 -2.85
C GLY A 140 -1.80 -7.62 -3.50
N ALA A 141 -1.56 -7.24 -4.76
CA ALA A 141 -0.35 -7.63 -5.46
C ALA A 141 0.91 -7.03 -4.86
N GLN A 142 0.80 -5.80 -4.39
CA GLN A 142 1.89 -5.07 -3.78
C GLN A 142 2.27 -5.72 -2.45
N PHE A 143 1.30 -6.18 -1.65
CA PHE A 143 1.59 -7.00 -0.46
C PHE A 143 1.93 -8.48 -0.77
N ASN A 144 2.32 -8.82 -2.00
CA ASN A 144 2.67 -10.18 -2.45
C ASN A 144 1.54 -11.22 -2.27
N ALA A 145 0.28 -10.79 -2.17
CA ALA A 145 -0.85 -11.70 -2.05
C ALA A 145 -1.25 -12.33 -3.39
N VAL A 146 -0.97 -11.65 -4.50
CA VAL A 146 -1.18 -12.13 -5.87
C VAL A 146 -0.08 -11.59 -6.77
N ASN A 147 0.56 -12.44 -7.56
CA ASN A 147 1.48 -11.94 -8.59
C ASN A 147 0.68 -11.50 -9.83
N LEU A 148 1.11 -10.41 -10.48
CA LEU A 148 0.48 -9.86 -11.68
C LEU A 148 1.45 -9.94 -12.86
N PRO A 149 1.49 -11.07 -13.61
CA PRO A 149 2.49 -11.29 -14.67
C PRO A 149 2.46 -10.26 -15.81
N TYR A 150 1.31 -9.63 -16.06
CA TYR A 150 1.20 -8.56 -17.06
C TYR A 150 1.62 -7.17 -16.53
N GLY A 151 2.13 -7.11 -15.30
CA GLY A 151 2.51 -5.87 -14.63
C GLY A 151 1.31 -5.10 -14.08
N ASN A 152 1.60 -4.17 -13.18
CA ASN A 152 0.57 -3.46 -12.40
C ASN A 152 -0.35 -2.60 -13.26
N VAL A 153 0.17 -1.90 -14.28
CA VAL A 153 -0.62 -0.96 -15.08
C VAL A 153 -1.63 -1.69 -15.98
N ILE A 154 -1.19 -2.69 -16.74
CA ILE A 154 -2.06 -3.45 -17.63
C ILE A 154 -3.12 -4.18 -16.81
N SER A 155 -2.71 -4.81 -15.70
CA SER A 155 -3.63 -5.50 -14.81
C SER A 155 -4.66 -4.56 -14.20
N ALA A 156 -4.25 -3.37 -13.74
CA ALA A 156 -5.16 -2.35 -13.22
C ALA A 156 -6.21 -1.92 -14.26
N VAL A 157 -5.80 -1.73 -15.52
CA VAL A 157 -6.72 -1.36 -16.61
C VAL A 157 -7.73 -2.48 -16.88
N VAL A 158 -7.27 -3.73 -17.00
CA VAL A 158 -8.16 -4.89 -17.19
C VAL A 158 -9.15 -5.02 -16.03
N LEU A 159 -8.66 -4.93 -14.79
CA LEU A 159 -9.48 -5.01 -13.59
C LEU A 159 -10.48 -3.86 -13.49
N CYS A 160 -10.10 -2.65 -13.93
CA CYS A 160 -11.01 -1.52 -13.99
C CYS A 160 -12.20 -1.83 -14.92
N PHE A 161 -11.96 -2.38 -16.11
CA PHE A 161 -13.02 -2.78 -17.03
C PHE A 161 -13.89 -3.92 -16.49
N VAL A 162 -13.30 -4.93 -15.84
CA VAL A 162 -14.06 -5.99 -15.16
C VAL A 162 -14.98 -5.39 -14.11
N TRP A 163 -14.45 -4.53 -13.24
CA TRP A 163 -15.20 -3.96 -12.12
C TRP A 163 -16.20 -2.87 -12.52
N LEU A 164 -15.98 -2.18 -13.64
CA LEU A 164 -16.95 -1.26 -14.26
C LEU A 164 -18.29 -1.96 -14.54
N VAL A 165 -18.26 -3.24 -14.88
CA VAL A 165 -19.44 -4.06 -15.15
C VAL A 165 -19.88 -4.81 -13.88
N LEU A 166 -18.93 -5.37 -13.15
CA LEU A 166 -19.21 -6.27 -12.03
C LEU A 166 -19.91 -5.55 -10.86
N LEU A 167 -19.40 -4.40 -10.40
CA LEU A 167 -20.00 -3.76 -9.22
C LEU A 167 -21.46 -3.36 -9.44
N PRO A 168 -21.83 -2.69 -10.55
CA PRO A 168 -23.24 -2.46 -10.85
C PRO A 168 -24.03 -3.77 -10.78
N PHE A 169 -23.61 -4.81 -11.53
CA PHE A 169 -24.32 -6.08 -11.57
C PHE A 169 -24.56 -6.66 -10.17
N LEU A 170 -23.54 -6.65 -9.30
CA LEU A 170 -23.64 -7.14 -7.93
C LEU A 170 -24.62 -6.31 -7.08
N ILE A 171 -24.65 -4.98 -7.26
CA ILE A 171 -25.63 -4.10 -6.62
C ILE A 171 -27.06 -4.39 -7.12
N GLN A 172 -27.25 -4.63 -8.42
CA GLN A 172 -28.55 -5.05 -8.95
C GLN A 172 -28.98 -6.42 -8.43
N LEU A 173 -28.05 -7.37 -8.31
CA LEU A 173 -28.31 -8.66 -7.70
C LEU A 173 -28.74 -8.47 -6.24
N ALA A 174 -28.03 -7.66 -5.46
CA ALA A 174 -28.39 -7.36 -4.08
C ALA A 174 -29.76 -6.66 -3.95
N ASN A 175 -30.16 -5.85 -4.94
CA ASN A 175 -31.49 -5.23 -4.98
C ASN A 175 -32.62 -6.26 -5.18
N SER A 176 -32.38 -7.37 -5.88
CA SER A 176 -33.37 -8.44 -6.04
C SER A 176 -33.70 -9.16 -4.72
N TYR A 177 -32.80 -9.01 -3.74
CA TYR A 177 -32.82 -9.65 -2.43
C TYR A 177 -33.24 -8.71 -1.28
N GLY A 178 -33.45 -7.41 -1.55
CA GLY A 178 -33.72 -6.41 -0.52
C GLY A 178 -35.07 -6.56 0.18
N VAL A 179 -35.04 -6.92 1.46
CA VAL A 179 -36.18 -6.87 2.40
C VAL A 179 -36.45 -5.41 2.79
N ASN A 180 -37.00 -4.62 1.87
CA ASN A 180 -37.82 -3.42 2.08
C ASN A 180 -37.93 -2.64 0.76
N ARG A 181 -39.03 -2.83 0.03
CA ARG A 181 -39.40 -2.03 -1.15
C ARG A 181 -39.97 -0.65 -0.82
N SER A 182 -39.95 -0.21 0.44
CA SER A 182 -40.62 1.03 0.85
C SER A 182 -39.65 2.15 1.22
N THR A 183 -39.00 2.73 0.22
CA THR A 183 -38.68 4.16 0.24
C THR A 183 -38.73 4.68 -1.19
N LYS A 184 -39.97 4.96 -1.62
CA LYS A 184 -40.29 6.04 -2.56
C LYS A 184 -39.31 7.18 -2.26
N ALA A 185 -38.57 7.63 -3.29
CA ALA A 185 -37.56 8.68 -3.26
C ALA A 185 -37.92 9.80 -2.27
N ARG A 186 -37.61 9.58 -0.99
CA ARG A 186 -37.63 10.61 0.01
C ARG A 186 -36.28 11.22 -0.20
N SER A 187 -36.30 12.37 -0.87
CA SER A 187 -35.24 13.37 -0.85
C SER A 187 -34.39 13.10 0.38
N VAL A 188 -33.20 12.55 0.16
CA VAL A 188 -32.20 12.45 1.20
C VAL A 188 -31.88 13.90 1.50
N THR A 189 -32.68 14.50 2.38
CA THR A 189 -32.38 15.75 3.02
C THR A 189 -31.14 15.45 3.83
N VAL A 190 -30.01 15.62 3.17
CA VAL A 190 -28.68 15.79 3.74
C VAL A 190 -28.53 14.96 5.02
N LEU A 191 -28.48 13.63 4.86
CA LEU A 191 -27.68 12.83 5.76
C LEU A 191 -26.26 13.38 5.58
N ASN A 192 -25.91 14.24 6.52
CA ASN A 192 -24.74 15.11 6.55
C ASN A 192 -23.56 14.40 5.85
N LEU A 193 -23.17 14.93 4.68
CA LEU A 193 -22.07 14.39 3.85
C LEU A 193 -20.77 14.24 4.66
N SER A 194 -20.69 14.82 5.86
CA SER A 194 -19.62 14.66 6.85
C SER A 194 -19.46 13.25 7.46
N SER A 195 -20.45 12.35 7.33
CA SER A 195 -20.40 11.01 7.97
C SER A 195 -20.19 9.84 7.00
N LEU A 196 -20.54 10.01 5.72
CA LEU A 196 -20.13 9.10 4.64
C LEU A 196 -18.81 9.53 3.98
N SER A 197 -18.39 10.78 4.18
CA SER A 197 -17.00 11.16 3.94
C SER A 197 -16.11 10.31 4.83
N LEU A 198 -16.24 10.25 6.15
CA LEU A 198 -15.27 9.55 7.03
C LEU A 198 -14.97 8.06 6.75
N LEU A 199 -15.79 7.31 6.01
CA LEU A 199 -15.52 5.91 5.65
C LEU A 199 -14.90 5.74 4.24
N ALA A 200 -15.30 6.55 3.26
CA ALA A 200 -14.61 6.61 1.94
C ALA A 200 -13.35 7.50 2.00
N LEU A 201 -13.43 8.55 2.81
CA LEU A 201 -12.34 9.37 3.29
C LEU A 201 -11.50 8.62 4.33
N GLY A 202 -11.94 7.50 4.92
CA GLY A 202 -11.04 6.63 5.71
C GLY A 202 -9.96 5.99 4.83
N LEU A 203 -10.33 5.64 3.59
CA LEU A 203 -9.42 5.18 2.54
C LEU A 203 -8.60 6.32 1.92
N LEU A 204 -9.04 7.59 2.00
CA LEU A 204 -8.32 8.76 1.47
C LEU A 204 -7.61 9.66 2.51
N THR A 205 -7.99 9.65 3.80
CA THR A 205 -7.39 10.50 4.86
C THR A 205 -6.40 9.79 5.75
N ALA A 206 -6.39 8.46 5.81
CA ALA A 206 -5.25 7.78 6.40
C ALA A 206 -3.94 8.17 5.66
N PRO A 207 -3.89 8.26 4.31
CA PRO A 207 -2.73 8.84 3.64
C PRO A 207 -2.66 10.38 3.78
N LEU A 208 -3.76 11.15 3.66
CA LEU A 208 -3.67 12.62 3.74
C LEU A 208 -3.30 13.19 5.13
N LYS A 209 -3.75 12.60 6.24
CA LYS A 209 -3.35 13.05 7.58
C LYS A 209 -1.98 12.54 8.00
N ALA A 210 -1.51 11.43 7.41
CA ALA A 210 -0.11 11.01 7.54
C ALA A 210 0.83 11.94 6.75
N LEU A 211 0.34 12.56 5.66
CA LEU A 211 1.06 13.61 4.93
C LEU A 211 1.07 14.97 5.66
N GLU A 212 0.08 15.28 6.51
CA GLU A 212 0.02 16.53 7.30
C GLU A 212 0.65 16.42 8.69
N ALA A 213 1.09 15.22 9.13
CA ALA A 213 1.71 15.03 10.43
C ALA A 213 3.16 15.53 10.44
N LYS A 214 3.29 16.86 10.42
CA LYS A 214 4.38 17.65 10.99
C LYS A 214 5.77 17.06 10.73
N THR A 215 6.26 17.23 9.50
CA THR A 215 7.70 17.36 9.27
C THR A 215 8.23 18.48 10.18
N PRO A 216 9.20 18.22 11.06
CA PRO A 216 9.96 19.29 11.68
C PRO A 216 10.60 20.11 10.55
N ASP A 217 10.50 21.44 10.61
CA ASP A 217 11.40 22.31 9.86
C ASP A 217 12.84 21.91 10.23
N PHE A 218 13.52 21.23 9.32
CA PHE A 218 14.93 20.88 9.49
C PHE A 218 15.78 22.02 8.97
N GLU A 219 16.30 22.82 9.90
CA GLU A 219 17.47 23.68 9.69
C GLU A 219 18.59 22.88 9.04
N ASN A 220 19.35 23.53 8.15
CA ASN A 220 20.53 23.03 7.46
C ASN A 220 21.37 22.04 8.31
N ILE A 221 21.14 20.73 8.14
CA ILE A 221 21.98 19.71 8.78
C ILE A 221 23.26 19.61 7.96
N SER A 222 24.32 20.22 8.44
CA SER A 222 25.68 19.83 8.08
C SER A 222 25.94 18.44 8.66
N ILE A 223 25.93 17.41 7.82
CA ILE A 223 26.35 16.07 8.24
C ILE A 223 27.88 16.12 8.43
N GLU A 224 28.32 16.34 9.67
CA GLU A 224 29.72 16.14 10.06
C GLU A 224 29.98 14.63 10.11
N LEU A 225 30.26 14.05 8.94
CA LEU A 225 30.83 12.70 8.87
C LEU A 225 32.24 12.80 9.44
N ASN A 226 32.43 12.27 10.65
CA ASN A 226 33.67 12.34 11.41
C ASN A 226 34.74 11.46 10.76
N ASP A 227 35.32 11.95 9.67
CA ASP A 227 36.49 11.36 9.02
C ASP A 227 37.72 11.77 9.84
N THR A 228 38.58 10.81 10.23
CA THR A 228 39.79 11.05 11.03
C THR A 228 40.90 11.78 10.23
N ALA A 229 40.54 12.63 9.29
CA ALA A 229 41.42 13.48 8.50
C ALA A 229 40.78 14.87 8.34
N ASP A 230 41.09 15.74 9.30
CA ASP A 230 41.17 17.21 9.32
C ASP A 230 40.77 18.02 8.05
N VAL A 231 39.56 17.82 7.51
CA VAL A 231 38.80 18.78 6.70
C VAL A 231 37.32 18.45 6.91
N THR A 232 36.56 19.30 7.62
CA THR A 232 35.09 19.22 7.67
C THR A 232 34.54 19.55 6.28
N GLN A 233 34.44 18.52 5.44
CA GLN A 233 33.98 18.66 4.07
C GLN A 233 32.47 18.91 4.09
N THR A 234 32.06 20.14 3.81
CA THR A 234 30.64 20.50 3.79
C THR A 234 29.98 19.93 2.54
N PHE A 235 29.05 18.99 2.73
CA PHE A 235 28.19 18.49 1.67
C PHE A 235 27.04 19.46 1.42
N LEU A 236 26.79 19.75 0.14
CA LEU A 236 25.66 20.54 -0.34
C LEU A 236 24.67 19.61 -1.04
N GLU A 237 23.38 19.79 -0.75
CA GLU A 237 22.29 19.03 -1.38
C GLU A 237 22.25 19.34 -2.89
N VAL A 238 22.28 18.29 -3.70
CA VAL A 238 21.99 18.34 -5.14
C VAL A 238 20.47 18.30 -5.34
N GLY A 239 19.82 17.36 -4.67
CA GLY A 239 18.39 17.14 -4.74
C GLY A 239 17.93 16.05 -3.78
N ARG A 240 16.62 15.96 -3.61
CA ARG A 240 15.95 15.01 -2.73
C ARG A 240 14.65 14.54 -3.34
N GLY A 241 14.26 13.31 -3.04
CA GLY A 241 13.02 12.71 -3.52
C GLY A 241 12.52 11.61 -2.60
N GLU A 242 11.24 11.30 -2.68
CA GLU A 242 10.65 10.18 -1.96
C GLU A 242 10.43 9.00 -2.89
N MET A 243 10.72 7.80 -2.38
CA MET A 243 10.33 6.57 -3.04
C MET A 243 8.92 6.24 -2.58
N ASP A 244 7.98 6.40 -3.50
CA ASP A 244 6.61 5.99 -3.27
C ASP A 244 6.39 4.54 -3.67
N TRP A 245 5.66 3.85 -2.80
CA TRP A 245 5.03 2.59 -3.09
C TRP A 245 3.52 2.75 -2.94
N LEU A 246 2.84 2.77 -4.09
CA LEU A 246 1.42 3.11 -4.18
C LEU A 246 1.08 4.48 -3.59
N TRP A 247 0.58 4.52 -2.35
CA TRP A 247 0.10 5.71 -1.66
C TRP A 247 0.90 6.00 -0.39
N PHE A 248 2.03 5.32 -0.18
CA PHE A 248 2.91 5.59 0.93
C PHE A 248 4.36 5.72 0.50
N SER A 249 5.03 6.70 1.08
CA SER A 249 6.46 6.89 0.98
C SER A 249 7.16 5.77 1.78
N LEU A 250 8.05 5.03 1.13
CA LEU A 250 8.87 3.98 1.74
C LEU A 250 10.10 4.59 2.42
N TYR A 251 10.76 5.50 1.71
CA TYR A 251 11.91 6.24 2.18
C TYR A 251 12.02 7.59 1.47
N LYS A 252 12.80 8.50 2.05
CA LYS A 252 13.29 9.71 1.38
C LYS A 252 14.77 9.58 1.14
N ALA A 253 15.18 9.81 -0.11
CA ALA A 253 16.57 9.82 -0.51
C ALA A 253 17.05 11.25 -0.76
N ARG A 254 18.30 11.54 -0.41
CA ARG A 254 18.97 12.81 -0.68
C ARG A 254 20.32 12.55 -1.31
N LEU A 255 20.63 13.28 -2.36
CA LEU A 255 21.93 13.25 -3.00
C LEU A 255 22.69 14.52 -2.64
N MET A 256 23.91 14.37 -2.15
CA MET A 256 24.75 15.48 -1.75
C MET A 256 26.15 15.35 -2.35
N THR A 257 26.74 16.50 -2.70
CA THR A 257 28.09 16.63 -3.24
C THR A 257 28.76 17.87 -2.65
N VAL A 258 30.08 18.01 -2.80
CA VAL A 258 30.79 19.20 -2.31
C VAL A 258 30.43 20.50 -3.07
N THR A 259 29.84 20.38 -4.27
CA THR A 259 29.49 21.53 -5.12
C THR A 259 27.98 21.82 -5.17
N GLY A 260 27.15 20.91 -4.65
CA GLY A 260 25.70 20.94 -4.84
C GLY A 260 25.26 20.63 -6.27
N ARG A 261 26.15 20.08 -7.11
CA ARG A 261 25.86 19.68 -8.49
C ARG A 261 26.37 18.27 -8.75
N TYR A 262 25.51 17.42 -9.29
CA TYR A 262 25.90 16.07 -9.67
C TYR A 262 26.60 16.04 -11.04
N GLN A 263 27.75 15.36 -11.08
CA GLN A 263 28.40 14.94 -12.32
C GLN A 263 28.92 13.51 -12.13
N LYS A 264 28.63 12.62 -13.09
CA LYS A 264 29.07 11.21 -13.02
C LYS A 264 30.60 11.14 -12.89
N GLY A 265 31.08 10.35 -11.93
CA GLY A 265 32.51 10.15 -11.66
C GLY A 265 33.18 11.25 -10.85
N GLN A 266 32.42 12.23 -10.32
CA GLN A 266 32.93 13.20 -9.35
C GLN A 266 32.60 12.77 -7.93
N TYR A 267 33.62 12.75 -7.10
CA TYR A 267 33.58 12.37 -5.69
C TYR A 267 34.28 13.46 -4.86
N PRO A 268 33.95 13.59 -3.56
CA PRO A 268 33.06 12.73 -2.80
C PRO A 268 31.58 13.00 -3.04
N LEU A 269 30.79 11.94 -2.91
CA LEU A 269 29.34 11.93 -3.11
C LEU A 269 28.69 11.16 -1.96
N LEU A 270 27.58 11.67 -1.46
CA LEU A 270 26.82 11.05 -0.37
C LEU A 270 25.37 10.84 -0.82
N LEU A 271 24.92 9.60 -0.77
CA LEU A 271 23.52 9.23 -0.88
C LEU A 271 23.00 8.92 0.52
N ASP A 272 22.02 9.67 1.00
CA ASP A 272 21.39 9.43 2.30
C ASP A 272 19.97 8.93 2.11
N ILE A 273 19.60 7.85 2.82
CA ILE A 273 18.26 7.25 2.74
C ILE A 273 17.68 7.19 4.14
N GLU A 274 16.56 7.91 4.33
CA GLU A 274 15.76 7.93 5.56
C GLU A 274 14.55 7.02 5.38
N TYR A 275 14.47 5.95 6.17
CA TYR A 275 13.38 4.98 6.07
C TYR A 275 12.16 5.45 6.85
N TYR A 276 10.99 5.36 6.24
CA TYR A 276 9.74 5.74 6.89
C TYR A 276 9.01 4.55 7.53
N ARG A 277 9.60 3.35 7.48
CA ARG A 277 9.03 2.09 7.94
C ARG A 277 10.11 1.14 8.42
N ASP A 278 9.67 0.17 9.20
CA ASP A 278 10.49 -0.97 9.61
C ASP A 278 10.66 -1.92 8.41
N ILE A 279 11.90 -2.31 8.11
CA ILE A 279 12.24 -3.25 7.05
C ILE A 279 13.34 -4.17 7.59
N VAL A 280 13.12 -5.48 7.51
CA VAL A 280 14.13 -6.48 7.90
C VAL A 280 15.25 -6.52 6.87
N PHE A 281 16.48 -6.81 7.30
CA PHE A 281 17.65 -6.71 6.45
C PHE A 281 17.57 -7.65 5.23
N GLU A 282 16.93 -8.82 5.35
CA GLU A 282 16.75 -9.73 4.22
C GLU A 282 15.92 -9.11 3.09
N ASP A 283 14.89 -8.33 3.43
CA ASP A 283 14.07 -7.63 2.45
C ASP A 283 14.84 -6.50 1.77
N LEU A 284 15.76 -5.83 2.48
CA LEU A 284 16.68 -4.85 1.89
C LEU A 284 17.64 -5.50 0.89
N LEU A 285 18.18 -6.66 1.22
CA LEU A 285 19.08 -7.42 0.35
C LEU A 285 18.37 -7.90 -0.91
N GLU A 286 17.18 -8.49 -0.78
CA GLU A 286 16.41 -8.98 -1.93
C GLU A 286 15.97 -7.82 -2.83
N ALA A 287 15.49 -6.71 -2.26
CA ALA A 287 15.14 -5.53 -3.05
C ALA A 287 16.36 -4.95 -3.79
N THR A 288 17.54 -4.92 -3.15
CA THR A 288 18.80 -4.46 -3.78
C THR A 288 19.20 -5.39 -4.93
N LYS A 289 19.12 -6.70 -4.74
CA LYS A 289 19.35 -7.72 -5.76
C LYS A 289 18.43 -7.53 -6.96
N ASP A 290 17.12 -7.35 -6.73
CA ASP A 290 16.13 -7.11 -7.78
C ASP A 290 16.47 -5.86 -8.61
N GLN A 291 16.95 -4.79 -7.97
CA GLN A 291 17.38 -3.58 -8.68
C GLN A 291 18.63 -3.84 -9.54
N TRP A 292 19.61 -4.59 -9.04
CA TRP A 292 20.78 -4.94 -9.85
C TRP A 292 20.47 -5.87 -11.01
N GLN A 293 19.55 -6.83 -10.82
CA GLN A 293 19.06 -7.69 -11.90
C GLN A 293 18.31 -6.88 -12.96
N HIS A 294 17.47 -5.92 -12.54
CA HIS A 294 16.79 -4.99 -13.45
C HIS A 294 17.78 -4.15 -14.28
N LEU A 295 18.87 -3.71 -13.65
CA LEU A 295 19.96 -2.97 -14.30
C LEU A 295 20.92 -3.87 -15.13
N ALA A 296 20.62 -5.16 -15.24
CA ALA A 296 21.37 -6.14 -16.01
C ALA A 296 22.85 -6.29 -15.61
N PHE A 297 23.17 -6.13 -14.31
CA PHE A 297 24.48 -6.49 -13.78
C PHE A 297 24.69 -8.01 -13.84
N ALA A 298 25.96 -8.44 -13.95
CA ALA A 298 26.29 -9.85 -14.04
C ALA A 298 25.98 -10.58 -12.72
N GLU A 299 25.35 -11.76 -12.81
CA GLU A 299 24.93 -12.52 -11.63
C GLU A 299 26.12 -12.84 -10.68
N ASN A 300 27.31 -13.10 -11.23
CA ASN A 300 28.51 -13.33 -10.40
C ASN A 300 28.90 -12.10 -9.57
N ASP A 301 28.74 -10.89 -10.12
CA ASP A 301 29.03 -9.65 -9.40
C ASP A 301 27.95 -9.35 -8.36
N ILE A 302 26.67 -9.56 -8.71
CA ILE A 302 25.55 -9.45 -7.77
C ILE A 302 25.77 -10.34 -6.54
N GLN A 303 26.08 -11.63 -6.73
CA GLN A 303 26.30 -12.55 -5.61
C GLN A 303 27.51 -12.15 -4.74
N ARG A 304 28.57 -11.66 -5.37
CA ARG A 304 29.77 -11.13 -4.67
C ARG A 304 29.42 -9.91 -3.83
N TRP A 305 28.67 -8.96 -4.37
CA TRP A 305 28.25 -7.74 -3.66
C TRP A 305 27.24 -8.02 -2.55
N LEU A 306 26.27 -8.91 -2.77
CA LEU A 306 25.33 -9.34 -1.72
C LEU A 306 26.03 -9.99 -0.53
N SER A 307 27.13 -10.70 -0.77
CA SER A 307 27.94 -11.27 0.30
C SER A 307 28.60 -10.19 1.17
N LEU A 308 28.97 -9.04 0.59
CA LEU A 308 29.51 -7.89 1.33
C LEU A 308 28.40 -7.21 2.18
N LEU A 309 27.21 -7.06 1.62
CA LEU A 309 26.08 -6.42 2.32
C LEU A 309 25.57 -7.27 3.48
N THR A 310 25.45 -8.59 3.30
CA THR A 310 24.97 -9.53 4.32
C THR A 310 25.81 -9.50 5.61
N ALA A 311 27.09 -9.14 5.52
CA ALA A 311 27.97 -9.07 6.68
C ALA A 311 27.76 -7.82 7.54
N THR A 312 27.07 -6.79 7.03
CA THR A 312 27.20 -5.42 7.53
C THR A 312 25.89 -4.67 7.72
N TRP A 313 24.87 -4.96 6.90
CA TRP A 313 23.60 -4.24 6.95
C TRP A 313 22.71 -4.71 8.10
N PRO A 314 22.22 -3.78 8.95
CA PRO A 314 21.26 -4.10 9.99
C PRO A 314 19.81 -4.07 9.47
N ASP A 315 18.88 -4.53 10.29
CA ASP A 315 17.46 -4.15 10.15
C ASP A 315 17.31 -2.63 10.27
N VAL A 316 16.38 -2.04 9.53
CA VAL A 316 16.07 -0.61 9.62
C VAL A 316 14.69 -0.42 10.24
N LYS A 317 14.55 0.59 11.09
CA LYS A 317 13.29 1.04 11.67
C LYS A 317 12.85 2.35 11.06
N GLN A 318 11.58 2.70 11.26
CA GLN A 318 11.08 4.02 10.94
C GLN A 318 11.95 5.12 11.61
N GLY A 319 12.48 6.03 10.78
CA GLY A 319 13.36 7.12 11.17
C GLY A 319 14.84 6.79 11.09
N ASP A 320 15.22 5.54 10.82
CA ASP A 320 16.63 5.18 10.65
C ASP A 320 17.18 5.68 9.31
N HIS A 321 18.47 6.01 9.31
CA HIS A 321 19.23 6.43 8.14
C HIS A 321 20.24 5.37 7.72
N LEU A 322 20.23 5.01 6.44
CA LEU A 322 21.33 4.27 5.80
C LEU A 322 21.95 5.18 4.73
N SER A 323 23.16 5.67 5.01
CA SER A 323 23.88 6.56 4.10
C SER A 323 25.02 5.81 3.42
N PHE A 324 25.27 6.11 2.15
CA PHE A 324 26.37 5.58 1.36
C PHE A 324 27.26 6.72 0.85
N LYS A 325 28.48 6.81 1.39
CA LYS A 325 29.49 7.80 1.00
C LYS A 325 30.47 7.14 0.03
N VAL A 326 30.63 7.72 -1.15
CA VAL A 326 31.74 7.39 -2.05
C VAL A 326 32.80 8.47 -1.88
N MET A 327 33.96 8.09 -1.34
CA MET A 327 35.07 9.01 -1.05
C MET A 327 35.86 9.31 -2.31
N ASP A 328 36.15 8.27 -3.08
CA ASP A 328 36.84 8.31 -4.36
C ASP A 328 36.32 7.20 -5.29
N GLY A 329 36.89 7.06 -6.48
CA GLY A 329 36.44 6.06 -7.46
C GLY A 329 36.66 4.60 -7.09
N GLN A 330 37.22 4.28 -5.92
CA GLN A 330 37.48 2.91 -5.45
C GLN A 330 36.96 2.65 -4.04
N THR A 331 36.84 3.70 -3.21
CA THR A 331 36.57 3.58 -1.78
C THR A 331 35.20 4.17 -1.46
N SER A 332 34.34 3.32 -0.88
CA SER A 332 33.02 3.70 -0.40
C SER A 332 32.79 3.20 1.03
N GLN A 333 31.85 3.79 1.74
CA GLN A 333 31.53 3.42 3.12
C GLN A 333 30.05 3.62 3.41
N PHE A 334 29.47 2.67 4.13
CA PHE A 334 28.12 2.81 4.67
C PHE A 334 28.14 3.47 6.05
N PHE A 335 27.06 4.17 6.36
CA PHE A 335 26.78 4.72 7.68
C PHE A 335 25.36 4.33 8.06
N PHE A 336 25.18 3.82 9.28
CA PHE A 336 23.86 3.56 9.84
C PHE A 336 23.63 4.50 11.02
N ASN A 337 22.61 5.35 10.94
CA ASN A 337 22.34 6.40 11.93
C ASN A 337 23.59 7.23 12.26
N HIS A 338 24.30 7.65 11.21
CA HIS A 338 25.57 8.39 11.26
C HIS A 338 26.76 7.65 11.88
N GLN A 339 26.60 6.38 12.28
CA GLN A 339 27.71 5.55 12.72
C GLN A 339 28.34 4.84 11.50
N PRO A 340 29.67 4.89 11.33
CA PRO A 340 30.33 4.20 10.24
C PRO A 340 30.14 2.68 10.36
N LEU A 341 29.76 2.07 9.25
CA LEU A 341 29.85 0.62 9.02
C LEU A 341 31.13 0.35 8.20
N ASP A 342 31.10 -0.68 7.37
CA ASP A 342 32.26 -1.15 6.62
C ASP A 342 32.67 -0.23 5.47
N ILE A 343 33.99 -0.18 5.27
CA ILE A 343 34.63 0.42 4.10
C ILE A 343 34.74 -0.66 3.03
N ILE A 344 34.26 -0.35 1.82
CA ILE A 344 34.28 -1.23 0.67
C ILE A 344 35.24 -0.66 -0.37
N HIS A 345 36.27 -1.44 -0.71
CA HIS A 345 37.28 -1.12 -1.72
C HIS A 345 36.95 -1.82 -3.05
N ASP A 346 35.86 -1.41 -3.68
CA ASP A 346 35.39 -1.96 -4.96
C ASP A 346 34.69 -0.85 -5.77
N ALA A 347 35.33 -0.44 -6.87
CA ALA A 347 34.83 0.60 -7.76
C ALA A 347 33.52 0.19 -8.45
N ASP A 348 33.43 -1.07 -8.88
CA ASP A 348 32.27 -1.60 -9.59
C ASP A 348 31.09 -1.72 -8.64
N PHE A 349 31.34 -2.07 -7.37
CA PHE A 349 30.31 -2.04 -6.32
C PHE A 349 29.76 -0.62 -6.12
N ALA A 350 30.63 0.38 -5.96
CA ALA A 350 30.20 1.75 -5.72
C ALA A 350 29.36 2.30 -6.88
N GLU A 351 29.77 2.02 -8.12
CA GLU A 351 28.99 2.36 -9.31
C GLU A 351 27.65 1.61 -9.34
N ALA A 352 27.65 0.30 -9.09
CA ALA A 352 26.43 -0.52 -9.11
C ALA A 352 25.42 -0.12 -8.03
N PHE A 353 25.88 0.20 -6.82
CA PHE A 353 25.01 0.63 -5.74
C PHE A 353 24.36 1.99 -6.06
N LEU A 354 25.15 2.98 -6.48
CA LEU A 354 24.61 4.28 -6.89
C LEU A 354 23.72 4.19 -8.13
N ALA A 355 23.96 3.24 -9.03
CA ALA A 355 23.18 3.04 -10.25
C ALA A 355 21.70 2.76 -9.97
N ILE A 356 21.37 2.14 -8.82
CA ILE A 356 19.99 1.90 -8.39
C ILE A 356 19.16 3.20 -8.44
N TRP A 357 19.74 4.33 -8.03
CA TRP A 357 19.08 5.64 -8.02
C TRP A 357 19.48 6.54 -9.18
N LEU A 358 20.74 6.48 -9.63
CA LEU A 358 21.32 7.49 -10.52
C LEU A 358 21.44 7.04 -11.98
N SER A 359 21.31 5.74 -12.26
CA SER A 359 21.35 5.21 -13.63
C SER A 359 20.18 5.75 -14.46
N LYS A 360 20.40 5.97 -15.76
CA LYS A 360 19.30 6.32 -16.68
C LYS A 360 18.26 5.19 -16.81
N ASP A 361 18.69 3.95 -16.55
CA ASP A 361 17.87 2.74 -16.63
C ASP A 361 17.32 2.31 -15.26
N THR A 362 17.36 3.21 -14.26
CA THR A 362 16.72 2.95 -12.95
C THR A 362 15.24 2.65 -13.10
N SER A 363 14.72 1.76 -12.24
CA SER A 363 13.29 1.51 -12.14
C SER A 363 12.48 2.73 -11.67
N ARG A 364 13.15 3.79 -11.15
CA ARG A 364 12.54 4.99 -10.56
C ARG A 364 13.00 6.30 -11.22
N PRO A 365 12.66 6.56 -12.50
CA PRO A 365 13.14 7.74 -13.23
C PRO A 365 12.70 9.09 -12.63
N SER A 366 11.51 9.16 -11.99
CA SER A 366 11.06 10.38 -11.31
C SER A 366 11.90 10.69 -10.07
N LEU A 367 12.19 9.68 -9.25
CA LEU A 367 13.04 9.83 -8.06
C LEU A 367 14.45 10.24 -8.46
N ARG A 368 14.99 9.65 -9.54
CA ARG A 368 16.27 10.08 -10.12
C ARG A 368 16.26 11.55 -10.48
N ALA A 369 15.26 12.02 -11.24
CA ALA A 369 15.18 13.43 -11.63
C ALA A 369 15.14 14.37 -10.41
N GLN A 370 14.47 13.95 -9.34
CA GLN A 370 14.44 14.67 -8.06
C GLN A 370 15.80 14.72 -7.37
N LEU A 371 16.50 13.57 -7.28
CA LEU A 371 17.84 13.48 -6.70
C LEU A 371 18.89 14.29 -7.49
N LEU A 372 18.72 14.39 -8.81
CA LEU A 372 19.61 15.16 -9.68
C LEU A 372 19.26 16.65 -9.74
N GLY A 373 18.24 17.11 -9.01
CA GLY A 373 17.79 18.50 -9.01
C GLY A 373 17.12 18.93 -10.33
N GLU A 374 16.75 17.98 -11.19
CA GLU A 374 16.06 18.22 -12.47
C GLU A 374 14.56 18.48 -12.25
N LYS A 375 13.99 17.93 -11.16
CA LYS A 375 12.60 18.11 -10.74
C LYS A 375 12.56 18.46 -9.24
N PRO A 376 11.67 19.37 -8.77
CA PRO A 376 11.47 19.57 -7.34
C PRO A 376 10.92 18.30 -6.66
N CYS A 377 11.23 18.14 -5.37
CA CYS A 377 10.57 17.13 -4.55
C CYS A 377 9.09 17.50 -4.40
N ASP A 378 8.22 16.49 -4.44
CA ASP A 378 6.82 16.64 -4.04
C ASP A 378 6.65 16.43 -2.51
N CYS A 379 7.78 16.51 -1.78
CA CYS A 379 7.98 16.58 -0.35
C CYS A 379 8.40 18.01 0.06
#